data_AF-A0A9E4C0H2-F1
#
_entry.id   AF-A0A9E4C0H2-F1
#
_cell.length_a   1.000
_cell.length_b   1.000
_cell.length_c   1.000
_cell.angle_alpha   90.00
_cell.angle_beta   90.00
_cell.angle_gamma   90.00
#
_symmetry.space_group_name_H-M   'P 1'
#
loop_
_entity.id
_entity.type
_entity.pdbx_description
1 polymer ?
#
loop_
_entity_poly.entity_id
_entity_poly.type
_entity_poly.pdbx_seq_one_letter_code
_entity_poly.pdbx_strand_id
1 'polypeptide(L)'
;MSKPKIMFYHDGRHPLIYMYEPPMQKEEYEQGVDELLGTPVEAIMFCLGDGRTVLHDTEVGELWGHNMKRWPHLIFRRAHQNARDLIRKGHDPLRLICDRAHQYGKQVYPTLLVQQGRGPREEDVRCSDFRFARRCA
;
A
#
# COMPACT_ATOMS: atom_id res chain seq x y z
N MET A 1 -18.18 17.74 -6.88
CA MET A 1 -18.38 16.44 -6.20
C MET A 1 -19.07 16.69 -4.87
N SER A 2 -20.04 15.86 -4.49
CA SER A 2 -20.64 15.91 -3.14
C SER A 2 -19.62 15.43 -2.11
N LYS A 3 -19.64 16.01 -0.90
CA LYS A 3 -18.82 15.56 0.22
C LYS A 3 -19.28 14.15 0.62
N PRO A 4 -18.38 13.14 0.69
CA PRO A 4 -18.77 11.79 1.07
C PRO A 4 -19.29 11.78 2.51
N LYS A 5 -20.38 11.05 2.74
CA LYS A 5 -20.98 10.85 4.07
C LYS A 5 -20.33 9.70 4.81
N ILE A 6 -19.93 8.65 4.07
CA ILE A 6 -19.25 7.48 4.61
C ILE A 6 -17.92 7.31 3.87
N MET A 7 -16.85 7.31 4.67
CA MET A 7 -15.49 7.05 4.22
C MET A 7 -14.97 5.80 4.92
N PHE A 8 -14.31 4.92 4.19
CA PHE A 8 -13.75 3.68 4.73
C PHE A 8 -12.22 3.73 4.69
N TYR A 9 -11.58 3.51 5.83
CA TYR A 9 -10.13 3.38 5.90
C TYR A 9 -9.70 1.99 5.48
N HIS A 10 -8.92 1.93 4.40
CA HIS A 10 -8.38 0.70 3.85
C HIS A 10 -6.85 0.72 4.01
N ASP A 11 -6.32 -0.18 4.85
CA ASP A 11 -4.90 -0.23 5.19
C ASP A 11 -3.99 -0.61 4.01
N GLY A 12 -4.54 -1.18 2.93
CA GLY A 12 -3.80 -1.53 1.71
C GLY A 12 -2.83 -2.70 1.87
N ARG A 13 -2.59 -3.15 3.11
CA ARG A 13 -1.65 -4.23 3.44
C ARG A 13 -2.36 -5.42 4.06
N HIS A 14 -2.77 -5.28 5.33
CA HIS A 14 -3.32 -6.40 6.11
C HIS A 14 -4.55 -7.04 5.47
N PRO A 15 -5.55 -6.28 4.97
CA PRO A 15 -6.72 -6.89 4.31
C PRO A 15 -6.50 -7.15 2.80
N LEU A 16 -5.33 -6.82 2.24
CA LEU A 16 -5.10 -6.85 0.79
C LEU A 16 -3.81 -7.58 0.44
N ILE A 17 -2.71 -6.87 0.21
CA ILE A 17 -1.49 -7.46 -0.37
C ILE A 17 -0.84 -8.56 0.50
N TYR A 18 -1.17 -8.62 1.80
CA TYR A 18 -0.69 -9.66 2.72
C TYR A 18 -1.42 -10.99 2.55
N MET A 19 -2.62 -10.97 1.94
CA MET A 19 -3.50 -12.13 1.82
C MET A 19 -3.18 -13.01 0.62
N TYR A 20 -2.30 -12.56 -0.29
CA TYR A 20 -2.03 -13.24 -1.56
C TYR A 20 -0.60 -13.80 -1.63
N GLU A 21 -0.48 -15.01 -2.20
CA GLU A 21 0.81 -15.59 -2.58
C GLU A 21 1.36 -14.90 -3.84
N PRO A 22 2.69 -14.74 -3.96
CA PRO A 22 3.29 -14.30 -5.20
C PRO A 22 3.25 -15.37 -6.31
N PRO A 23 3.01 -14.97 -7.57
CA PRO A 23 2.74 -13.61 -8.02
C PRO A 23 1.26 -13.23 -7.92
N MET A 24 0.98 -12.12 -7.26
CA MET A 24 -0.35 -11.50 -7.24
C MET A 24 -0.76 -10.97 -8.62
N GLN A 25 -2.04 -11.11 -8.95
CA GLN A 25 -2.68 -10.59 -10.16
C GLN A 25 -3.29 -9.20 -9.91
N LYS A 26 -3.54 -8.44 -10.97
CA LYS A 26 -4.10 -7.09 -10.83
C LYS A 26 -5.52 -7.13 -10.24
N GLU A 27 -6.32 -8.12 -10.62
CA GLU A 27 -7.70 -8.31 -10.17
C GLU A 27 -7.77 -8.62 -8.66
N GLU A 28 -6.72 -9.25 -8.12
CA GLU A 28 -6.57 -9.48 -6.69
C GLU A 28 -6.28 -8.16 -5.95
N TYR A 29 -5.57 -7.22 -6.56
CA TYR A 29 -5.28 -5.91 -5.95
C TYR A 29 -6.50 -4.98 -6.02
N GLU A 30 -7.27 -5.11 -7.09
CA GLU A 30 -8.56 -4.43 -7.26
C GLU A 30 -9.60 -4.83 -6.19
N GLN A 31 -9.39 -5.94 -5.47
CA GLN A 31 -10.25 -6.33 -4.34
C GLN A 31 -10.33 -5.27 -3.23
N GLY A 32 -9.31 -4.42 -3.08
CA GLY A 32 -9.36 -3.29 -2.14
C GLY A 32 -10.43 -2.25 -2.47
N VAL A 33 -11.01 -2.31 -3.67
CA VAL A 33 -12.21 -1.54 -4.07
C VAL A 33 -13.43 -2.46 -4.15
N ASP A 34 -13.27 -3.67 -4.69
CA ASP A 34 -14.39 -4.57 -4.96
C ASP A 34 -15.15 -4.97 -3.70
N GLU A 35 -14.47 -5.08 -2.56
CA GLU A 35 -15.11 -5.37 -1.27
C GLU A 35 -16.15 -4.31 -0.84
N LEU A 36 -16.09 -3.10 -1.40
CA LEU A 36 -16.97 -1.99 -1.08
C LEU A 36 -18.09 -1.81 -2.11
N LEU A 37 -18.18 -2.66 -3.14
CA LEU A 37 -19.24 -2.58 -4.13
C LEU A 37 -20.60 -2.94 -3.51
N GLY A 38 -21.65 -2.20 -3.88
CA GLY A 38 -22.98 -2.35 -3.29
C GLY A 38 -23.11 -1.81 -1.86
N THR A 39 -22.02 -1.34 -1.23
CA THR A 39 -22.06 -0.69 0.08
C THR A 39 -22.37 0.80 -0.04
N PRO A 40 -22.86 1.47 1.02
CA PRO A 40 -23.05 2.93 1.03
C PRO A 40 -21.74 3.72 1.16
N VAL A 41 -20.57 3.08 1.09
CA VAL A 41 -19.27 3.75 1.15
C VAL A 41 -19.01 4.51 -0.15
N GLU A 42 -18.84 5.83 -0.03
CA GLU A 42 -18.64 6.76 -1.15
C GLU A 42 -17.16 7.09 -1.38
N ALA A 43 -16.32 6.92 -0.35
CA ALA A 43 -14.90 7.24 -0.42
C ALA A 43 -14.02 6.21 0.29
N ILE A 44 -12.87 5.92 -0.32
CA ILE A 44 -11.85 5.02 0.20
C ILE A 44 -10.68 5.88 0.68
N MET A 45 -10.40 5.82 1.98
CA MET A 45 -9.19 6.36 2.58
C MET A 45 -8.09 5.30 2.46
N PHE A 46 -7.39 5.30 1.32
CA PHE A 46 -6.43 4.26 0.99
C PHE A 46 -5.04 4.59 1.56
N CYS A 47 -4.53 3.73 2.44
CA CYS A 47 -3.22 3.91 3.06
C CYS A 47 -2.09 3.66 2.06
N LEU A 48 -1.30 4.70 1.78
CA LEU A 48 -0.18 4.65 0.84
C LEU A 48 1.05 3.95 1.41
N GLY A 49 1.24 4.01 2.72
CA GLY A 49 2.43 3.51 3.39
C GLY A 49 2.85 4.35 4.60
N ASP A 50 4.11 4.20 4.97
CA ASP A 50 4.71 4.78 6.17
C ASP A 50 5.88 5.70 5.81
N GLY A 51 5.68 7.00 6.04
CA GLY A 51 6.65 8.04 5.72
C GLY A 51 7.00 8.03 4.24
N ARG A 52 8.20 7.54 3.91
CA ARG A 52 8.69 7.43 2.53
C ARG A 52 8.58 6.03 1.95
N THR A 53 8.17 5.05 2.74
CA THR A 53 8.11 3.65 2.31
C THR A 53 6.69 3.29 1.88
N VAL A 54 6.51 2.92 0.62
CA VAL A 54 5.19 2.70 0.00
C VAL A 54 5.15 1.39 -0.79
N LEU A 55 3.96 0.99 -1.25
CA LEU A 55 3.74 -0.22 -2.07
C LEU A 55 3.33 0.08 -3.51
N HIS A 56 3.46 1.33 -3.95
CA HIS A 56 3.17 1.76 -5.33
C HIS A 56 4.44 2.26 -6.01
N ASP A 57 4.39 2.44 -7.33
CA ASP A 57 5.52 2.92 -8.12
C ASP A 57 5.78 4.41 -7.85
N THR A 58 6.73 4.70 -6.98
CA THR A 58 7.05 6.06 -6.52
C THR A 58 8.39 6.54 -7.06
N GLU A 59 8.47 7.82 -7.42
CA GLU A 59 9.72 8.45 -7.88
C GLU A 59 10.54 9.06 -6.73
N VAL A 60 9.90 9.32 -5.58
CA VAL A 60 10.50 10.11 -4.47
C VAL A 60 10.54 9.35 -3.13
N GLY A 61 9.82 8.23 -3.05
CA GLY A 61 9.85 7.31 -1.92
C GLY A 61 10.70 6.08 -2.18
N GLU A 62 10.58 5.11 -1.28
CA GLU A 62 11.23 3.82 -1.35
C GLU A 62 10.16 2.71 -1.34
N LEU A 63 10.41 1.62 -2.05
CA LEU A 63 9.50 0.48 -2.03
C LEU A 63 9.60 -0.24 -0.67
N TRP A 64 8.46 -0.67 -0.14
CA TRP A 64 8.38 -1.50 1.05
C TRP A 64 9.42 -2.63 1.07
N GLY A 65 10.24 -2.68 2.11
CA GLY A 65 11.29 -3.67 2.28
C GLY A 65 12.44 -3.61 1.27
N HIS A 66 12.67 -2.49 0.57
CA HIS A 66 13.74 -2.33 -0.43
C HIS A 66 15.15 -2.57 0.13
N ASN A 67 15.36 -2.27 1.42
CA ASN A 67 16.64 -2.39 2.12
C ASN A 67 16.80 -3.70 2.91
N MET A 68 15.85 -4.63 2.79
CA MET A 68 15.86 -5.89 3.53
C MET A 68 16.79 -6.92 2.88
N LYS A 69 17.80 -7.38 3.64
CA LYS A 69 18.66 -8.51 3.24
C LYS A 69 18.12 -9.86 3.66
N ARG A 70 17.41 -9.89 4.79
CA ARG A 70 16.72 -11.05 5.35
C ARG A 70 15.31 -10.62 5.74
N TRP A 71 14.36 -11.51 5.60
CA TRP A 71 12.95 -11.19 5.84
C TRP A 71 12.57 -11.66 7.25
N PRO A 72 12.14 -10.76 8.14
CA PRO A 72 11.74 -11.12 9.51
C PRO A 72 10.42 -11.90 9.53
N HIS A 73 9.61 -11.76 8.47
CA HIS A 73 8.36 -12.48 8.33
C HIS A 73 8.07 -12.81 6.85
N LEU A 74 7.54 -14.01 6.59
CA LEU A 74 7.23 -14.48 5.23
C LEU A 74 6.21 -13.57 4.53
N ILE A 75 5.19 -13.11 5.24
CA ILE A 75 4.16 -12.21 4.70
C ILE A 75 4.78 -10.90 4.14
N PHE A 76 5.79 -10.34 4.82
CA PHE A 76 6.41 -9.10 4.34
C PHE A 76 7.23 -9.31 3.08
N ARG A 77 7.89 -10.48 2.96
CA ARG A 77 8.56 -10.90 1.73
C ARG A 77 7.58 -11.00 0.57
N ARG A 78 6.43 -11.64 0.81
CA ARG A 78 5.37 -11.81 -0.20
C ARG A 78 4.81 -10.47 -0.64
N ALA A 79 4.51 -9.59 0.29
CA ALA A 79 4.02 -8.24 0.00
C ALA A 79 4.99 -7.45 -0.88
N HIS A 80 6.30 -7.48 -0.56
CA HIS A 80 7.32 -6.86 -1.40
C HIS A 80 7.37 -7.47 -2.79
N GLN A 81 7.36 -8.81 -2.90
CA GLN A 81 7.38 -9.51 -4.18
C GLN A 81 6.16 -9.14 -5.03
N ASN A 82 4.96 -9.15 -4.43
CA ASN A 82 3.71 -8.79 -5.10
C ASN A 82 3.74 -7.36 -5.64
N ALA A 83 4.08 -6.38 -4.79
CA ALA A 83 4.13 -4.98 -5.23
C ALA A 83 5.15 -4.78 -6.35
N ARG A 84 6.37 -5.31 -6.17
CA ARG A 84 7.44 -5.22 -7.17
C ARG A 84 7.06 -5.89 -8.49
N ASP A 85 6.44 -7.07 -8.44
CA ASP A 85 6.10 -7.82 -9.65
C ASP A 85 4.89 -7.21 -10.38
N LEU A 86 3.92 -6.64 -9.66
CA LEU A 86 2.84 -5.83 -10.24
C LEU A 86 3.39 -4.59 -10.96
N ILE A 87 4.25 -3.81 -10.29
CA ILE A 87 4.91 -2.63 -10.87
C ILE A 87 5.69 -3.00 -12.13
N ARG A 88 6.49 -4.07 -12.10
CA ARG A 88 7.24 -4.56 -13.27
C ARG A 88 6.35 -4.96 -14.46
N LYS A 89 5.12 -5.41 -14.20
CA LYS A 89 4.13 -5.74 -15.25
C LYS A 89 3.39 -4.50 -15.76
N GLY A 90 3.70 -3.30 -15.27
CA GLY A 90 2.99 -2.06 -15.61
C GLY A 90 1.66 -1.90 -14.87
N HIS A 91 1.47 -2.63 -13.77
CA HIS A 91 0.28 -2.56 -12.93
C HIS A 91 0.62 -1.85 -11.62
N ASP A 92 0.79 -0.53 -11.67
CA ASP A 92 1.04 0.26 -10.46
C ASP A 92 -0.13 0.10 -9.46
N PRO A 93 0.14 -0.42 -8.24
CA PRO A 93 -0.89 -0.67 -7.24
C PRO A 93 -1.77 0.54 -6.89
N LEU A 94 -1.22 1.75 -6.79
CA LEU A 94 -2.02 2.94 -6.53
C LEU A 94 -2.91 3.27 -7.72
N ARG A 95 -2.38 3.18 -8.93
CA ARG A 95 -3.15 3.39 -10.16
C ARG A 95 -4.32 2.41 -10.28
N LEU A 96 -4.11 1.13 -9.97
CA LEU A 96 -5.19 0.12 -9.98
C LEU A 96 -6.35 0.52 -9.06
N ILE A 97 -6.06 0.94 -7.83
CA ILE A 97 -7.10 1.37 -6.87
C ILE A 97 -7.83 2.61 -7.39
N CYS A 98 -7.10 3.60 -7.91
CA CYS A 98 -7.71 4.81 -8.46
C CYS A 98 -8.62 4.50 -9.66
N ASP A 99 -8.13 3.73 -10.63
CA ASP A 99 -8.88 3.40 -11.84
C ASP A 99 -10.11 2.55 -11.51
N ARG A 100 -9.97 1.56 -10.63
CA ARG A 100 -11.07 0.71 -10.16
C ARG A 100 -12.10 1.50 -9.36
N ALA A 101 -11.68 2.40 -8.46
CA ALA A 101 -12.58 3.26 -7.71
C ALA A 101 -13.38 4.20 -8.64
N HIS A 102 -12.71 4.82 -9.61
CA HIS A 102 -13.37 5.66 -10.60
C HIS A 102 -14.39 4.90 -11.45
N GLN A 103 -14.09 3.65 -11.83
CA GLN A 103 -15.02 2.79 -12.56
C GLN A 103 -16.38 2.62 -11.84
N TYR A 104 -16.38 2.62 -10.51
CA TYR A 104 -17.60 2.45 -9.69
C TYR A 104 -18.04 3.72 -8.96
N GLY A 105 -17.53 4.90 -9.37
CA GLY A 105 -17.94 6.19 -8.81
C GLY A 105 -17.55 6.39 -7.35
N LYS A 106 -16.48 5.73 -6.88
CA LYS A 106 -15.93 5.92 -5.53
C LYS A 106 -14.79 6.95 -5.58
N GLN A 107 -14.72 7.79 -4.55
CA GLN A 107 -13.61 8.74 -4.39
C GLN A 107 -12.43 8.06 -3.68
N VAL A 108 -11.19 8.44 -4.01
CA VAL A 108 -9.98 7.97 -3.32
C VAL A 108 -9.32 9.12 -2.59
N TYR A 109 -9.09 8.94 -1.29
CA TYR A 109 -8.38 9.86 -0.42
C TYR A 109 -7.08 9.18 0.04
N PRO A 110 -5.90 9.59 -0.47
CA PRO A 110 -4.65 9.00 -0.04
C PRO A 110 -4.41 9.30 1.44
N THR A 111 -4.07 8.27 2.21
CA THR A 111 -3.73 8.40 3.64
C THR A 111 -2.27 8.00 3.84
N LEU A 112 -1.48 8.89 4.43
CA LEU A 112 -0.07 8.67 4.71
C LEU A 112 0.17 8.56 6.21
N LEU A 113 0.84 7.51 6.65
CA LEU A 113 1.26 7.38 8.05
C LEU A 113 2.54 8.20 8.24
N VAL A 114 2.42 9.39 8.83
CA VAL A 114 3.51 10.38 8.86
C VAL A 114 4.57 10.12 9.93
N GLN A 115 4.21 9.47 11.04
CA GLN A 115 5.08 9.34 12.22
C GLN A 115 4.91 7.99 12.93
N GLN A 116 5.00 6.88 12.19
CA GLN A 116 5.16 5.57 12.82
C GLN A 116 6.54 5.47 13.49
N GLY A 117 6.65 4.67 14.55
CA GLY A 117 7.93 4.36 15.19
C GLY A 117 8.89 3.64 14.25
N ARG A 118 10.18 3.65 14.59
CA ARG A 118 11.22 2.91 13.87
C ARG A 118 11.70 1.73 14.70
N GLY A 119 11.70 0.53 14.09
CA GLY A 119 12.28 -0.68 14.67
C GLY A 119 13.78 -0.87 14.38
N PRO A 120 14.36 -2.01 14.78
CA PRO A 120 15.70 -2.42 14.37
C PRO A 120 15.83 -2.48 12.84
N ARG A 121 16.99 -2.12 12.30
CA ARG A 121 17.17 -2.01 10.84
C ARG A 121 16.98 -3.33 10.11
N GLU A 122 17.35 -4.42 10.76
CA GLU A 122 17.30 -5.77 10.24
C GLU A 122 15.89 -6.37 10.24
N GLU A 123 14.93 -5.69 10.88
CA GLU A 123 13.56 -6.17 11.11
C GLU A 123 12.47 -5.22 10.58
N ASP A 124 12.75 -3.93 10.47
CA ASP A 124 11.75 -2.93 10.09
C ASP A 124 11.64 -2.76 8.57
N VAL A 125 10.69 -3.49 8.00
CA VAL A 125 10.32 -3.44 6.57
C VAL A 125 9.63 -2.14 6.14
N ARG A 126 9.26 -1.28 7.10
CA ARG A 126 8.54 -0.02 6.87
C ARG A 126 9.47 1.18 6.87
N CYS A 127 10.68 1.04 7.42
CA CYS A 127 11.58 2.17 7.58
C CYS A 127 12.49 2.35 6.35
N SER A 128 12.48 3.57 5.83
CA SER A 128 13.31 3.97 4.70
C SER A 128 14.78 4.14 5.09
N ASP A 129 15.68 4.07 4.11
CA ASP A 129 17.10 4.33 4.37
C ASP A 129 17.33 5.77 4.82
N PHE A 130 16.52 6.72 4.33
CA PHE A 130 16.50 8.09 4.81
C PHE A 130 16.27 8.18 6.32
N ARG A 131 15.29 7.43 6.85
CA ARG A 131 14.93 7.41 8.28
C ARG A 131 15.92 6.61 9.13
N PHE A 132 16.65 5.66 8.57
CA PHE A 132 17.77 5.02 9.27
C PHE A 132 19.01 5.91 9.33
N ALA A 133 19.32 6.63 8.25
CA ALA A 133 20.51 7.46 8.15
C ALA A 133 20.43 8.73 9.00
N ARG A 134 19.22 9.21 9.32
CA ARG A 134 19.01 10.40 10.14
C ARG A 134 18.46 10.02 11.51
N ARG A 135 19.01 10.61 12.57
CA ARG A 135 18.41 10.57 13.91
C ARG A 135 17.18 11.47 13.94
N CYS A 136 16.10 11.03 13.32
CA CYS A 136 14.76 11.53 13.63
C CYS A 136 14.23 10.61 14.73
N ALA A 137 14.56 10.97 15.97
CA ALA A 137 13.99 10.37 17.18
C ALA A 137 12.67 11.06 17.50
#